data_AF-A0A6J1TXP5-F1
#
_entry.id   AF-A0A6J1TXP5-F1
#
_cell.length_a   1.000
_cell.length_b   1.000
_cell.length_c   1.000
_cell.angle_alpha   90.00
_cell.angle_beta   90.00
_cell.angle_gamma   90.00
#
_symmetry.space_group_name_H-M   'P 1'
#
loop_
_entity.id
_entity.type
_entity.pdbx_description
1 polymer ?
#
loop_
_entity_poly.entity_id
_entity_poly.type
_entity_poly.pdbx_seq_one_letter_code
_entity_poly.pdbx_strand_id
1 'polypeptide(L)'
;MAGRRVALKAIDWAAFAERVSADQKLMFNAFKSRSDAIAAKLASLPETPPAIDWTFYKTTVMNPTLVDEFEKKFKALQIPMPADTETAKITAQEKESDKNAADFVQASKARIAEYEEELQQLRNMIPFENMTYEDLPEKFRDPTLDPVKYPHWPHKLIADV
;
A
#
# COMPACT_ATOMS: atom_id res chain seq x y z
N MET A 1 -15.26 -35.27 -2.20
CA MET A 1 -14.03 -34.46 -2.32
C MET A 1 -14.18 -33.28 -1.40
N ALA A 2 -13.47 -33.28 -0.27
CA ALA A 2 -13.52 -32.20 0.71
C ALA A 2 -13.07 -30.89 0.03
N GLY A 3 -13.88 -29.84 0.15
CA GLY A 3 -13.52 -28.52 -0.35
C GLY A 3 -12.24 -28.09 0.33
N ARG A 4 -11.13 -28.03 -0.42
CA ARG A 4 -9.89 -27.43 0.05
C ARG A 4 -10.20 -25.96 0.33
N ARG A 5 -10.49 -25.63 1.59
CA ARG A 5 -10.55 -24.23 2.03
C ARG A 5 -9.21 -23.60 1.65
N VAL A 6 -9.27 -22.49 0.92
CA VAL A 6 -8.10 -21.66 0.64
C VAL A 6 -7.47 -21.33 1.99
N ALA A 7 -6.20 -21.66 2.17
CA ALA A 7 -5.51 -21.48 3.44
C ALA A 7 -5.61 -19.99 3.85
N LEU A 8 -6.34 -19.73 4.94
CA LEU A 8 -6.39 -18.42 5.58
C LEU A 8 -5.01 -18.15 6.16
N LYS A 9 -4.15 -17.44 5.42
CA LYS A 9 -2.93 -16.88 6.01
C LYS A 9 -3.38 -15.83 7.03
N ALA A 10 -2.90 -15.92 8.26
CA ALA A 10 -3.13 -14.89 9.26
C ALA A 10 -2.46 -13.60 8.77
N ILE A 11 -3.25 -12.54 8.61
CA ILE A 11 -2.78 -11.21 8.23
C ILE A 11 -2.61 -10.40 9.52
N ASP A 12 -1.42 -9.86 9.74
CA ASP A 12 -1.19 -8.89 10.82
C ASP A 12 -1.73 -7.51 10.39
N TRP A 13 -2.99 -7.26 10.73
CA TRP A 13 -3.65 -6.00 10.43
C TRP A 13 -3.08 -4.80 11.20
N ALA A 14 -2.40 -5.02 12.33
CA ALA A 14 -1.81 -3.95 13.11
C ALA A 14 -0.53 -3.45 12.43
N ALA A 15 0.38 -4.36 12.10
CA ALA A 15 1.62 -4.02 11.39
C ALA A 15 1.34 -3.41 9.99
N PHE A 16 0.27 -3.82 9.33
CA PHE A 16 -0.11 -3.23 8.05
C PHE A 16 -0.70 -1.81 8.22
N ALA A 17 -1.50 -1.57 9.27
CA ALA A 17 -2.05 -0.24 9.55
C ALA A 17 -0.97 0.81 9.85
N GLU A 18 0.14 0.42 10.47
CA GLU A 18 1.28 1.31 10.76
C GLU A 18 1.98 1.83 9.49
N ARG A 19 1.95 1.05 8.40
CA ARG A 19 2.62 1.41 7.13
C ARG A 19 1.76 2.25 6.20
N VAL A 20 0.47 2.37 6.49
CA VAL A 20 -0.49 3.10 5.65
C VAL A 20 -0.42 4.60 5.95
N SER A 21 -0.18 5.40 4.93
CA SER A 21 -0.19 6.87 5.04
C SER A 21 -1.60 7.38 5.37
N ALA A 22 -1.69 8.59 5.93
CA ALA A 22 -2.97 9.17 6.38
C ALA A 22 -4.05 9.19 5.27
N ASP A 23 -3.65 9.52 4.04
CA ASP A 23 -4.55 9.64 2.89
C ASP A 23 -5.13 8.29 2.46
N GLN A 24 -4.40 7.20 2.70
CA GLN A 24 -4.78 5.85 2.29
C GLN A 24 -5.58 5.09 3.36
N LYS A 25 -5.75 5.66 4.57
CA LYS A 25 -6.47 5.01 5.68
C LYS A 25 -7.90 4.63 5.32
N LEU A 26 -8.60 5.46 4.54
CA LEU A 26 -9.97 5.17 4.10
C LEU A 26 -10.03 3.94 3.19
N MET A 27 -9.11 3.84 2.23
CA MET A 27 -9.03 2.67 1.33
C MET A 27 -8.65 1.42 2.10
N PHE A 28 -7.72 1.54 3.06
CA PHE A 28 -7.31 0.44 3.92
C PHE A 28 -8.47 -0.10 4.75
N ASN A 29 -9.24 0.77 5.42
CA ASN A 29 -10.40 0.35 6.21
C ASN A 29 -11.47 -0.33 5.34
N ALA A 30 -11.70 0.16 4.12
CA ALA A 30 -12.61 -0.47 3.17
C ALA A 30 -12.11 -1.86 2.73
N PHE A 31 -10.81 -2.01 2.48
CA PHE A 31 -10.21 -3.30 2.14
C PHE A 31 -10.32 -4.31 3.29
N LYS A 32 -9.97 -3.89 4.51
CA LYS A 32 -10.08 -4.72 5.72
C LYS A 32 -11.51 -5.20 5.95
N SER A 33 -12.48 -4.28 5.91
CA SER A 33 -13.90 -4.61 6.05
C SER A 33 -14.37 -5.67 5.04
N ARG A 34 -13.96 -5.54 3.76
CA ARG A 34 -14.29 -6.52 2.73
C ARG A 34 -13.62 -7.86 2.97
N SER A 35 -12.34 -7.85 3.37
CA SER A 35 -11.59 -9.07 3.68
C SER A 35 -12.22 -9.84 4.85
N ASP A 36 -12.49 -9.14 5.95
CA ASP A 36 -13.11 -9.72 7.15
C ASP A 36 -14.53 -10.23 6.86
N ALA A 37 -15.32 -9.50 6.07
CA ALA A 37 -16.66 -9.94 5.66
C ALA A 37 -16.62 -11.23 4.81
N ILE A 38 -15.63 -11.37 3.92
CA ILE A 38 -15.43 -12.60 3.13
C ILE A 38 -14.96 -13.74 4.03
N ALA A 39 -14.02 -13.48 4.93
CA ALA A 39 -13.53 -14.48 5.88
C ALA A 39 -14.66 -15.00 6.79
N ALA A 40 -15.53 -14.11 7.28
CA ALA A 40 -16.69 -14.47 8.09
C ALA A 40 -17.69 -15.33 7.30
N LYS A 41 -17.99 -14.96 6.04
CA LYS A 41 -18.86 -15.77 5.15
C LYS A 41 -18.27 -17.14 4.85
N LEU A 42 -16.96 -17.22 4.67
CA LEU A 42 -16.27 -18.50 4.43
C LEU A 42 -16.28 -19.38 5.69
N ALA A 43 -16.14 -18.78 6.88
CA ALA A 43 -16.23 -19.49 8.15
C ALA A 43 -17.65 -19.99 8.45
N SER A 44 -18.70 -19.25 8.05
CA SER A 44 -20.10 -19.67 8.25
C SER A 44 -20.55 -20.80 7.33
N LEU A 45 -19.83 -21.04 6.22
CA LEU A 45 -20.14 -22.13 5.28
C LEU A 45 -19.48 -23.44 5.74
N PRO A 46 -20.22 -24.56 5.83
CA PRO A 46 -19.65 -25.86 6.19
C PRO A 46 -18.67 -26.36 5.10
N GLU A 47 -17.61 -27.06 5.52
CA GLU A 47 -16.56 -27.59 4.61
C GLU A 47 -17.08 -28.67 3.66
N THR A 48 -18.08 -29.41 4.11
CA THR A 48 -18.75 -30.45 3.34
C THR A 48 -20.23 -30.09 3.20
N PRO A 49 -20.83 -30.29 2.02
CA PRO A 49 -22.27 -30.18 1.90
C PRO A 49 -22.95 -31.15 2.89
N PRO A 50 -24.11 -30.80 3.46
CA PRO A 50 -24.83 -31.68 4.37
C PRO A 50 -25.11 -33.01 3.67
N ALA A 51 -24.86 -34.11 4.37
CA ALA A 51 -25.12 -35.44 3.85
C ALA A 51 -26.64 -35.61 3.67
N ILE A 52 -27.06 -35.98 2.46
CA ILE A 52 -28.45 -36.32 2.16
C ILE A 52 -28.69 -37.74 2.66
N ASP A 53 -29.72 -37.93 3.49
CA ASP A 53 -30.16 -39.25 3.92
C ASP A 53 -30.98 -39.93 2.81
N TRP A 54 -30.29 -40.57 1.87
CA TRP A 54 -30.90 -41.33 0.79
C TRP A 54 -31.69 -42.54 1.28
N THR A 55 -31.39 -43.08 2.47
CA THR A 55 -32.07 -44.26 3.01
C THR A 55 -33.50 -43.93 3.44
N PHE A 56 -33.68 -42.77 4.08
CA PHE A 56 -35.00 -42.23 4.41
C PHE A 56 -35.86 -42.04 3.15
N TYR A 57 -35.31 -41.44 2.08
CA TYR A 57 -36.05 -41.22 0.84
C TYR A 57 -36.41 -42.50 0.09
N LYS A 58 -35.55 -43.54 0.13
CA LYS A 58 -35.88 -44.84 -0.47
C LYS A 58 -37.05 -45.54 0.21
N THR A 59 -37.25 -45.31 1.51
CA THR A 59 -38.36 -45.93 2.29
C THR A 59 -39.68 -45.15 2.20
N THR A 60 -39.62 -43.84 1.95
CA THR A 60 -40.81 -42.96 1.96
C THR A 60 -41.38 -42.71 0.56
N VAL A 61 -40.56 -42.80 -0.48
CA VAL A 61 -40.97 -42.55 -1.87
C VAL A 61 -41.51 -43.85 -2.49
N MET A 62 -42.69 -43.76 -3.10
CA MET A 62 -43.36 -44.90 -3.76
C MET A 62 -42.52 -45.58 -4.85
N ASN A 63 -41.58 -44.87 -5.48
CA ASN A 63 -40.73 -45.41 -6.53
C ASN A 63 -39.23 -45.30 -6.16
N PRO A 64 -38.62 -46.35 -5.57
CA PRO A 64 -37.25 -46.31 -5.07
C PRO A 64 -36.19 -46.22 -6.18
N THR A 65 -36.51 -46.65 -7.41
CA THR A 65 -35.60 -46.56 -8.57
C THR A 65 -35.27 -45.12 -8.96
N LEU A 66 -36.23 -44.19 -8.81
CA LEU A 66 -35.97 -42.76 -9.04
C LEU A 66 -34.97 -42.20 -8.03
N VAL A 67 -35.05 -42.62 -6.76
CA VAL A 67 -34.14 -42.15 -5.70
C VAL A 67 -32.71 -42.62 -5.97
N ASP A 68 -32.53 -43.85 -6.48
CA ASP A 68 -31.23 -44.37 -6.89
C ASP A 68 -30.62 -43.60 -8.07
N GLU A 69 -31.42 -43.18 -9.05
CA GLU A 69 -30.96 -42.35 -10.17
C GLU A 69 -30.52 -40.96 -9.72
N PHE A 70 -31.25 -40.34 -8.79
CA PHE A 70 -30.88 -39.04 -8.22
C PHE A 70 -29.60 -39.14 -7.37
N GLU A 71 -29.45 -40.20 -6.57
CA GLU A 71 -28.23 -40.43 -5.80
C GLU A 71 -27.00 -40.54 -6.71
N LYS A 72 -27.12 -41.29 -7.83
CA LYS A 72 -26.05 -41.42 -8.83
C LYS A 72 -25.71 -40.09 -9.49
N LYS A 73 -26.71 -39.32 -9.92
CA LYS A 73 -26.51 -38.00 -10.56
C LYS A 73 -25.92 -36.98 -9.58
N PHE A 74 -26.33 -36.99 -8.32
CA PHE A 74 -25.80 -36.11 -7.28
C PHE A 74 -24.33 -36.41 -6.98
N LYS A 75 -23.96 -37.69 -6.87
CA LYS A 75 -22.56 -38.10 -6.68
C LYS A 75 -21.67 -37.80 -7.88
N ALA A 76 -22.24 -37.82 -9.09
CA ALA A 76 -21.52 -37.48 -10.32
C ALA A 76 -21.34 -35.96 -10.53
N LEU A 77 -22.15 -35.14 -9.86
CA LEU A 77 -22.06 -33.68 -9.97
C LEU A 77 -20.79 -33.17 -9.29
N GLN A 78 -19.83 -32.70 -10.10
CA GLN A 78 -18.69 -31.94 -9.61
C GLN A 78 -18.98 -30.45 -9.76
N ILE A 79 -18.86 -29.69 -8.66
CA ILE A 79 -18.98 -28.24 -8.69
C ILE A 79 -17.65 -27.69 -9.22
N PRO A 80 -17.62 -27.00 -10.37
CA PRO A 80 -16.39 -26.45 -10.92
C PRO A 80 -15.85 -25.36 -9.99
N MET A 81 -14.54 -25.41 -9.74
CA MET A 81 -13.85 -24.35 -9.00
C MET A 81 -13.75 -23.10 -9.90
N PRO A 82 -13.94 -21.88 -9.37
CA PRO A 82 -13.66 -20.67 -10.14
C PRO A 82 -12.20 -20.65 -10.58
N ALA A 83 -11.97 -20.30 -11.84
CA ALA A 83 -10.63 -20.08 -12.37
C ALA A 83 -10.01 -18.84 -11.73
N ASP A 84 -8.71 -18.90 -11.46
CA ASP A 84 -7.95 -17.77 -10.91
C ASP A 84 -7.50 -16.83 -12.03
N THR A 85 -8.07 -15.63 -12.06
CA THR A 85 -7.75 -14.58 -13.04
C THR A 85 -6.90 -13.44 -12.47
N GLU A 86 -6.69 -13.41 -11.14
CA GLU A 86 -6.20 -12.22 -10.45
C GLU A 86 -4.75 -12.36 -9.97
N THR A 87 -4.22 -13.58 -9.76
CA THR A 87 -2.83 -13.77 -9.32
C THR A 87 -1.80 -13.19 -10.29
N ALA A 88 -2.05 -13.27 -11.59
CA ALA A 88 -1.18 -12.68 -12.60
C ALA A 88 -1.11 -11.15 -12.50
N LYS A 89 -2.25 -10.50 -12.22
CA LYS A 89 -2.33 -9.04 -12.07
C LYS A 89 -1.65 -8.57 -10.79
N ILE A 90 -1.85 -9.29 -9.68
CA ILE A 90 -1.19 -9.00 -8.40
C ILE A 90 0.33 -9.08 -8.56
N THR A 91 0.83 -10.16 -9.18
CA THR A 91 2.28 -10.33 -9.43
C THR A 91 2.87 -9.20 -10.29
N ALA A 92 2.10 -8.69 -11.26
CA ALA A 92 2.52 -7.56 -12.08
C ALA A 92 2.60 -6.26 -11.26
N GLN A 93 1.60 -6.01 -10.42
CA GLN A 93 1.55 -4.83 -9.54
C GLN A 93 2.64 -4.85 -8.46
N GLU A 94 2.97 -6.02 -7.91
CA GLU A 94 4.10 -6.19 -6.98
C GLU A 94 5.42 -5.79 -7.65
N LYS A 95 5.69 -6.28 -8.85
CA LYS A 95 6.91 -5.93 -9.61
C LYS A 95 7.02 -4.44 -9.93
N GLU A 96 5.91 -3.78 -10.22
CA GLU A 96 5.89 -2.33 -10.44
C GLU A 96 6.16 -1.56 -9.14
N SER A 97 5.56 -2.00 -8.03
CA SER A 97 5.77 -1.40 -6.71
C SER A 97 7.22 -1.54 -6.23
N ASP A 98 7.85 -2.69 -6.48
CA ASP A 98 9.26 -2.93 -6.15
C ASP A 98 10.21 -1.99 -6.89
N LYS A 99 9.93 -1.72 -8.17
CA LYS A 99 10.69 -0.75 -8.97
C LYS A 99 10.55 0.66 -8.41
N ASN A 100 9.31 1.09 -8.17
CA ASN A 100 9.03 2.41 -7.61
C ASN A 100 9.71 2.61 -6.24
N ALA A 101 9.72 1.56 -5.41
CA ALA A 101 10.41 1.59 -4.12
C ALA A 101 11.93 1.70 -4.28
N ALA A 102 12.53 0.95 -5.22
CA ALA A 102 13.96 1.03 -5.51
C ALA A 102 14.37 2.43 -6.01
N ASP A 103 13.60 3.00 -6.94
CA ASP A 103 13.82 4.33 -7.49
C ASP A 103 13.69 5.40 -6.41
N PHE A 104 12.69 5.28 -5.53
CA PHE A 104 12.51 6.18 -4.38
C PHE A 104 13.72 6.13 -3.44
N VAL A 105 14.21 4.92 -3.10
CA VAL A 105 15.39 4.76 -2.23
C VAL A 105 16.63 5.41 -2.86
N GLN A 106 16.85 5.25 -4.17
CA GLN A 106 17.96 5.90 -4.86
C GLN A 106 17.84 7.43 -4.83
N ALA A 107 16.66 7.97 -5.15
CA ALA A 107 16.40 9.41 -5.11
C ALA A 107 16.51 9.99 -3.69
N SER A 108 16.16 9.23 -2.65
CA SER A 108 16.33 9.63 -1.26
C SER A 108 17.80 9.65 -0.85
N LYS A 109 18.61 8.68 -1.29
CA LYS A 109 20.05 8.68 -1.01
C LYS A 109 20.76 9.89 -1.64
N ALA A 110 20.38 10.26 -2.87
CA ALA A 110 20.90 11.48 -3.50
C ALA A 110 20.55 12.74 -2.69
N ARG A 111 19.29 12.87 -2.27
CA ARG A 111 18.84 13.99 -1.40
C ARG A 111 19.57 14.03 -0.06
N ILE A 112 19.83 12.88 0.56
CA ILE A 112 20.59 12.82 1.82
C ILE A 112 22.00 13.39 1.62
N ALA A 113 22.69 13.01 0.54
CA ALA A 113 24.03 13.53 0.24
C ALA A 113 24.02 15.06 0.04
N GLU A 114 23.05 15.59 -0.72
CA GLU A 114 22.86 17.04 -0.91
C GLU A 114 22.65 17.76 0.43
N TYR A 115 21.77 17.24 1.30
CA TYR A 115 21.51 17.84 2.60
C TYR A 115 22.70 17.73 3.56
N GLU A 116 23.50 16.66 3.48
CA GLU A 116 24.72 16.52 4.27
C GLU A 116 25.77 17.58 3.88
N GLU A 117 25.92 17.87 2.59
CA GLU A 117 26.78 18.95 2.10
C GLU A 117 26.30 20.33 2.57
N GLU A 118 25.00 20.61 2.46
CA GLU A 118 24.42 21.86 2.96
C GLU A 118 24.60 22.02 4.47
N LEU A 119 24.42 20.94 5.23
CA LEU A 119 24.61 20.94 6.67
C LEU A 119 26.09 21.20 7.04
N GLN A 120 27.04 20.64 6.29
CA GLN A 120 28.46 20.94 6.46
C GLN A 120 28.77 22.42 6.15
N GLN A 121 28.18 22.99 5.10
CA GLN A 121 28.33 24.42 4.78
C GLN A 121 27.81 25.29 5.93
N LEU A 122 26.65 24.96 6.50
CA LEU A 122 26.07 25.68 7.63
C LEU A 122 26.91 25.53 8.92
N ARG A 123 27.50 24.35 9.17
CA ARG A 123 28.37 24.12 10.34
C ARG A 123 29.70 24.86 10.26
N ASN A 124 30.26 24.96 9.06
CA ASN A 124 31.53 25.66 8.82
C ASN A 124 31.34 27.19 8.75
N MET A 125 30.11 27.67 8.76
CA MET A 125 29.78 29.09 8.75
C MET A 125 30.16 29.75 10.07
N ILE A 126 30.74 30.95 9.98
CA ILE A 126 31.00 31.79 11.15
C ILE A 126 29.66 32.10 11.84
N PRO A 127 29.57 32.09 13.18
CA PRO A 127 28.36 32.50 13.88
C PRO A 127 27.87 33.87 13.38
N PHE A 128 26.56 34.00 13.12
CA PHE A 128 25.96 35.21 12.56
C PHE A 128 26.30 36.50 13.33
N GLU A 129 26.52 36.41 14.65
CA GLU A 129 26.90 37.56 15.49
C GLU A 129 28.26 38.16 15.11
N ASN A 130 29.16 37.38 14.51
CA ASN A 130 30.51 37.79 14.14
C ASN A 130 30.71 37.87 12.61
N MET A 131 29.64 37.68 11.83
CA MET A 131 29.71 37.62 10.37
C MET A 131 29.64 39.03 9.79
N THR A 132 30.60 39.41 8.95
CA THR A 132 30.51 40.67 8.20
C THR A 132 29.72 40.47 6.91
N TYR A 133 29.26 41.58 6.31
CA TYR A 133 28.52 41.52 5.04
C TYR A 133 29.35 40.93 3.88
N GLU A 134 30.68 41.00 3.97
CA GLU A 134 31.59 40.43 2.97
C GLU A 134 31.75 38.92 3.12
N ASP A 135 31.62 38.40 4.35
CA ASP A 135 31.73 36.97 4.68
C ASP A 135 30.43 36.19 4.45
N LEU A 136 29.32 36.89 4.17
CA LEU A 136 28.03 36.29 3.86
C LEU A 136 28.14 35.46 2.56
N PRO A 137 27.79 34.15 2.59
CA PRO A 137 27.80 33.33 1.39
C PRO A 137 26.89 33.93 0.32
N GLU A 138 27.26 33.74 -0.96
CA GLU A 138 26.51 34.27 -2.10
C GLU A 138 25.02 33.88 -2.08
N LYS A 139 24.71 32.67 -1.60
CA LYS A 139 23.32 32.17 -1.43
C LYS A 139 22.47 33.01 -0.45
N PHE A 140 23.10 33.69 0.51
CA PHE A 140 22.44 34.51 1.53
C PHE A 140 22.60 36.02 1.30
N ARG A 141 23.35 36.43 0.27
CA ARG A 141 23.53 37.83 -0.08
C ARG A 141 22.22 38.39 -0.63
N ASP A 142 21.85 39.60 -0.21
CA ASP A 142 20.67 40.29 -0.74
C ASP A 142 20.86 40.54 -2.25
N PRO A 143 20.03 39.95 -3.13
CA PRO A 143 20.16 40.14 -4.57
C PRO A 143 19.86 41.58 -5.02
N THR A 144 19.25 42.39 -4.15
CA THR A 144 18.97 43.81 -4.42
C THR A 144 20.11 44.74 -4.03
N LEU A 145 21.15 44.24 -3.35
CA LEU A 145 22.30 45.03 -2.94
C LEU A 145 23.46 44.88 -3.94
N ASP A 146 23.72 45.93 -4.72
CA ASP A 146 24.85 45.99 -5.64
C ASP A 146 25.94 46.93 -5.10
N PRO A 147 27.02 46.40 -4.48
CA PRO A 147 28.06 47.20 -3.86
C PRO A 147 28.93 47.95 -4.86
N VAL A 148 28.94 47.54 -6.14
CA VAL A 148 29.68 48.24 -7.20
C VAL A 148 28.92 49.48 -7.65
N LYS A 149 27.60 49.37 -7.77
CA LYS A 149 26.73 50.46 -8.19
C LYS A 149 26.47 51.47 -7.07
N TYR A 150 26.36 51.02 -5.82
CA TYR A 150 26.11 51.88 -4.66
C TYR A 150 27.13 51.62 -3.53
N PRO A 151 28.35 52.17 -3.65
CA PRO A 151 29.44 51.92 -2.69
C PRO A 151 29.21 52.49 -1.29
N HIS A 152 28.29 53.45 -1.13
CA HIS A 152 28.05 54.17 0.12
C HIS A 152 26.60 54.05 0.56
N TRP A 153 26.39 54.02 1.89
CA TRP A 153 25.07 54.04 2.49
C TRP A 153 24.32 55.36 2.16
N PRO A 154 23.01 55.34 1.87
CA PRO A 154 22.16 54.16 1.68
C PRO A 154 22.42 53.48 0.33
N HIS A 155 22.57 52.16 0.37
CA HIS A 155 22.86 51.32 -0.81
C HIS A 155 21.69 51.19 -1.81
N LYS A 156 20.66 52.04 -1.66
CA LYS A 156 19.49 52.21 -2.54
C LYS A 156 19.20 53.70 -2.67
N LEU A 157 18.77 54.14 -3.84
CA LEU A 157 18.33 55.52 -4.07
C LEU A 157 16.96 55.74 -3.38
N ILE A 158 16.76 56.91 -2.77
CA ILE A 158 15.50 57.27 -2.08
C ILE A 158 14.28 57.19 -3.01
N ALA A 159 14.49 57.27 -4.33
CA ALA A 159 13.44 57.17 -5.34
C ALA A 159 12.96 55.73 -5.62
N ASP A 160 13.70 54.71 -5.18
CA ASP A 160 13.39 53.29 -5.40
C ASP A 160 12.75 52.61 -4.17
N VAL A 161 12.28 53.39 -3.18
CA VAL A 161 11.53 52.95 -1.99
C VAL A 161 10.03 53.16 -2.19
#